data_AF-S8AS37-F1
#
_entry.id   AF-S8AS37-F1
#
_cell.length_a   1.000
_cell.length_b   1.000
_cell.length_c   1.000
_cell.angle_alpha   90.00
_cell.angle_beta   90.00
_cell.angle_gamma   90.00
#
_symmetry.space_group_name_H-M   'P 1'
#
loop_
_entity.id
_entity.type
_entity.pdbx_description
1 polymer ?
#
loop_
_entity_poly.entity_id
_entity_poly.type
_entity_poly.pdbx_seq_one_letter_code
_entity_poly.pdbx_strand_id
1 'polypeptide(L)'
;MAPSTESPADIPTFAKPLAPYIKSRQDALHIRQALTSYLCSFIVCADGTGQSPVSHDFLPQCTPSEAVTDLKRIPANLTGLRKDYLTALQANVAARKSLKQASDDVAALRRQAVPTKHSDKPADVARPAAGLQDYLQLLRERQRQAKLSDFQKYLYELKTKDAGSLGEPDIAETAHPLMSSISHADEDDTSARGQAGEPVTARVDDLVYELERAVVRARMQLDTERRLFEEVQSRHALRSRASVEEVAPEVKIRALQRTRDELVQWVEERLVSEGDPDEGLIPDLTPEELEETQRRLEHQRSQISEQYTAYLQARQSLLEAASRACQPVTVAREPPQCAAPRTEMVPPSVQGPDPLGVLSWATDALIPLSQRQRALALQRSYVTGLLAKERSSTLRVLHRLSDESHLLPEYPMPARQPRSKYASGARTLGHSPQPVDTAPPDEILEMARAWAFASEAAMSHERDFVQQKLILGNEVARDARTLLGDAYSTLNQDMPQALGNGSTKSTERLKGQFSRRAATQSSRMLDTPNDPNGPWSSLNGRVGDE
;
A
#
# COMPACT_ATOMS: atom_id res chain seq x y z
N MET A 1 20.38 -29.09 53.32
CA MET A 1 19.81 -29.40 52.00
C MET A 1 20.19 -28.26 51.06
N ALA A 2 21.14 -28.52 50.17
CA ALA A 2 21.70 -27.52 49.26
C ALA A 2 20.82 -27.41 47.99
N PRO A 3 20.54 -26.20 47.48
CA PRO A 3 19.96 -26.05 46.16
C PRO A 3 21.04 -26.27 45.10
N SER A 4 20.76 -27.16 44.16
CA SER A 4 21.57 -27.50 43.01
C SER A 4 21.90 -26.25 42.19
N THR A 5 23.18 -25.90 42.13
CA THR A 5 23.68 -24.89 41.18
C THR A 5 23.85 -25.58 39.83
N GLU A 6 22.80 -25.53 39.00
CA GLU A 6 22.93 -25.88 37.59
C GLU A 6 23.91 -24.89 36.94
N SER A 7 25.03 -25.43 36.46
CA SER A 7 26.10 -24.72 35.78
C SER A 7 25.56 -23.96 34.56
N PRO A 8 25.88 -22.66 34.38
CA PRO A 8 25.44 -21.93 33.20
C PRO A 8 26.11 -22.51 31.97
N ALA A 9 25.29 -22.95 31.01
CA ALA A 9 25.72 -23.30 29.65
C ALA A 9 26.67 -22.22 29.10
N ASP A 10 27.71 -22.66 28.39
CA ASP A 10 28.81 -21.84 27.84
C ASP A 10 28.32 -20.48 27.33
N ILE A 11 28.54 -19.45 28.15
CA ILE A 11 28.20 -18.07 27.79
C ILE A 11 29.26 -17.61 26.77
N PRO A 12 28.88 -17.23 25.54
CA PRO A 12 29.82 -16.80 24.52
C PRO A 12 30.62 -15.58 25.02
N THR A 13 31.85 -15.41 24.53
CA THR A 13 32.81 -14.40 25.03
C THR A 13 32.25 -12.99 25.07
N PHE A 14 31.38 -12.62 24.12
CA PHE A 14 30.70 -11.32 24.07
C PHE A 14 29.65 -11.11 25.17
N ALA A 15 29.08 -12.19 25.73
CA ALA A 15 28.04 -12.15 26.75
C ALA A 15 28.59 -12.31 28.19
N LYS A 16 29.90 -12.56 28.35
CA LYS A 16 30.60 -12.53 29.64
C LYS A 16 30.40 -11.24 30.45
N PRO A 17 30.45 -10.01 29.88
CA PRO A 17 30.15 -8.79 30.65
C PRO A 17 28.69 -8.70 31.10
N LEU A 18 27.78 -9.42 30.45
CA LEU A 18 26.35 -9.48 30.78
C LEU A 18 26.02 -10.65 31.73
N ALA A 19 26.96 -11.54 32.02
CA ALA A 19 26.81 -12.67 32.94
C ALA A 19 26.12 -12.33 34.28
N PRO A 20 26.41 -11.20 34.98
CA PRO A 20 25.70 -10.89 36.23
C PRO A 20 24.19 -10.58 36.04
N TYR A 21 23.81 -10.16 34.82
CA TYR A 21 22.44 -9.80 34.44
C TYR A 21 21.69 -10.93 33.72
N ILE A 22 22.41 -11.96 33.25
CA ILE A 22 21.82 -13.16 32.65
C ILE A 22 21.36 -14.09 33.80
N LYS A 23 20.05 -14.07 34.08
CA LYS A 23 19.43 -14.96 35.05
C LYS A 23 18.93 -16.24 34.37
N SER A 24 18.92 -17.36 35.09
CA SER A 24 18.30 -18.59 34.60
C SER A 24 16.80 -18.32 34.35
N ARG A 25 16.17 -19.12 33.47
CA ARG A 25 14.74 -18.98 33.19
C ARG A 25 13.91 -19.08 34.48
N GLN A 26 14.31 -19.95 35.41
CA GLN A 26 13.64 -20.15 36.68
C GLN A 26 13.83 -18.94 37.61
N ASP A 27 15.05 -18.41 37.72
CA ASP A 27 15.33 -17.20 38.53
C ASP A 27 14.59 -15.97 37.98
N ALA A 28 14.57 -15.81 36.66
CA ALA A 28 13.84 -14.73 36.01
C ALA A 28 12.33 -14.82 36.28
N LEU A 29 11.76 -16.04 36.27
CA LEU A 29 10.37 -16.28 36.65
C LEU A 29 10.15 -15.93 38.13
N HIS A 30 11.02 -16.39 39.04
CA HIS A 30 10.90 -16.10 40.46
C HIS A 30 10.98 -14.60 40.77
N ILE A 31 11.90 -13.87 40.13
CA ILE A 31 12.00 -12.41 40.24
C ILE A 31 10.71 -11.75 39.74
N ARG A 32 10.19 -12.17 38.58
CA ARG A 32 8.93 -11.63 38.05
C ARG A 32 7.75 -11.88 38.99
N GLN A 33 7.69 -13.06 39.61
CA GLN A 33 6.67 -13.40 40.61
C GLN A 33 6.73 -12.47 41.81
N ALA A 34 7.93 -12.30 42.39
CA ALA A 34 8.14 -11.44 43.54
C ALA A 34 7.81 -9.96 43.25
N LEU A 35 8.17 -9.48 42.06
CA LEU A 35 7.83 -8.11 41.63
C LEU A 35 6.34 -7.94 41.39
N THR A 36 5.70 -8.95 40.84
CA THR A 36 4.27 -8.95 40.56
C THR A 36 3.47 -8.96 41.86
N SER A 37 3.81 -9.83 42.82
CA SER A 37 3.15 -9.84 44.13
C SER A 37 3.33 -8.51 44.86
N TYR A 38 4.52 -7.90 44.76
CA TYR A 38 4.79 -6.59 45.30
C TYR A 38 3.93 -5.49 44.66
N LEU A 39 3.79 -5.46 43.33
CA LEU A 39 2.93 -4.49 42.64
C LEU A 39 1.44 -4.72 42.95
N CYS A 40 0.99 -5.98 42.97
CA CYS A 40 -0.38 -6.33 43.31
C CYS A 40 -0.75 -5.92 44.74
N SER A 41 0.19 -5.85 45.69
CA SER A 41 -0.08 -5.39 47.06
C SER A 41 -0.59 -3.94 47.16
N PHE A 42 -0.28 -3.11 46.15
CA PHE A 42 -0.70 -1.71 46.05
C PHE A 42 -2.04 -1.52 45.33
N ILE A 43 -2.53 -2.55 44.65
CA ILE A 43 -3.75 -2.51 43.85
C ILE A 43 -4.90 -3.08 44.68
N VAL A 44 -5.99 -2.32 44.84
CA VAL A 44 -7.24 -2.82 45.41
C VAL A 44 -8.13 -3.26 44.25
N CYS A 45 -8.38 -4.57 44.17
CA CYS A 45 -9.32 -5.14 43.22
C CYS A 45 -10.72 -5.21 43.86
N ALA A 46 -11.78 -5.11 43.05
CA ALA A 46 -13.15 -5.27 43.55
C ALA A 46 -13.37 -6.69 44.11
N ASP A 47 -13.53 -6.80 45.43
CA ASP A 47 -13.95 -8.03 46.09
C ASP A 47 -15.38 -8.37 45.69
N GLY A 48 -15.52 -9.33 44.78
CA GLY A 48 -16.79 -9.63 44.14
C GLY A 48 -17.09 -11.10 43.90
N THR A 49 -16.31 -12.05 44.42
CA THR A 49 -16.74 -13.45 44.68
C THR A 49 -15.73 -14.10 45.62
N GLY A 50 -16.19 -14.57 46.77
CA GLY A 50 -15.35 -15.22 47.77
C GLY A 50 -14.64 -16.47 47.26
N GLN A 51 -13.50 -16.75 47.88
CA GLN A 51 -12.78 -18.03 47.85
C GLN A 51 -12.37 -18.53 46.46
N SER A 52 -11.29 -17.95 45.94
CA SER A 52 -10.20 -18.77 45.39
C SER A 52 -8.92 -17.95 45.46
N PRO A 53 -7.79 -18.48 45.99
CA PRO A 53 -6.51 -17.80 45.83
C PRO A 53 -6.31 -17.65 44.32
N VAL A 54 -6.31 -16.41 43.83
CA VAL A 54 -6.09 -16.11 42.41
C VAL A 54 -4.87 -16.91 41.99
N SER A 55 -5.14 -17.96 41.19
CA SER A 55 -4.14 -18.88 40.70
C SER A 55 -2.97 -18.06 40.20
N HIS A 56 -1.79 -18.42 40.69
CA HIS A 56 -0.50 -17.90 40.26
C HIS A 56 -0.26 -18.26 38.78
N ASP A 57 -1.04 -17.70 37.87
CA ASP A 57 -0.87 -17.82 36.43
C ASP A 57 -0.14 -16.56 35.95
N PHE A 58 1.08 -16.77 35.48
CA PHE A 58 2.18 -15.79 35.37
C PHE A 58 2.01 -14.71 34.29
N LEU A 59 0.83 -14.11 34.12
CA LEU A 59 0.61 -12.99 33.19
C LEU A 59 -0.47 -11.99 33.66
N PRO A 60 -0.33 -11.31 34.82
CA PRO A 60 -1.19 -10.17 35.15
C PRO A 60 -0.73 -8.86 34.49
N GLN A 61 0.05 -8.93 33.39
CA GLN A 61 0.12 -7.80 32.45
C GLN A 61 -1.21 -7.61 31.68
N CYS A 62 -2.12 -8.57 31.80
CA CYS A 62 -3.50 -8.48 31.34
C CYS A 62 -4.48 -8.67 32.50
N THR A 63 -4.34 -7.93 33.62
CA THR A 63 -5.52 -7.76 34.47
C THR A 63 -6.57 -7.03 33.65
N PRO A 64 -7.78 -7.60 33.44
CA PRO A 64 -8.83 -6.90 32.73
C PRO A 64 -9.02 -5.58 33.45
N SER A 65 -8.86 -4.50 32.69
CA SER A 65 -8.68 -3.17 33.25
C SER A 65 -9.84 -2.77 34.17
N GLU A 66 -10.99 -3.42 34.04
CA GLU A 66 -12.20 -3.25 34.86
C GLU A 66 -12.09 -3.72 36.32
N ALA A 67 -11.10 -4.55 36.69
CA ALA A 67 -11.01 -5.13 38.03
C ALA A 67 -10.40 -4.20 39.09
N VAL A 68 -9.69 -3.13 38.68
CA VAL A 68 -9.00 -2.21 39.62
C VAL A 68 -9.93 -1.08 40.03
N THR A 69 -10.30 -1.03 41.31
CA THR A 69 -11.23 -0.02 41.85
C THR A 69 -10.50 1.16 42.45
N ASP A 70 -9.40 0.92 43.17
CA ASP A 70 -8.60 1.95 43.82
C ASP A 70 -7.15 1.51 44.07
N LEU A 71 -6.26 2.48 44.29
CA LEU A 71 -4.85 2.25 44.62
C LEU A 71 -4.54 2.76 46.03
N LYS A 72 -3.70 2.03 46.77
CA LYS A 72 -3.12 2.51 48.04
C LYS A 72 -2.10 3.63 47.78
N ARG A 73 -1.88 4.50 48.77
CA ARG A 73 -0.90 5.61 48.69
C ARG A 73 0.47 5.09 48.28
N ILE A 74 0.98 5.58 47.14
CA ILE A 74 2.28 5.17 46.57
C ILE A 74 3.39 5.51 47.59
N PRO A 75 4.16 4.53 48.08
CA PRO A 75 5.28 4.81 48.99
C PRO A 75 6.38 5.57 48.24
N ALA A 76 6.97 6.58 48.90
CA ALA A 76 8.02 7.44 48.33
C ALA A 76 9.33 6.69 47.96
N ASN A 77 9.47 5.46 48.44
CA ASN A 77 10.64 4.60 48.20
C ASN A 77 10.63 3.92 46.82
N LEU A 78 9.54 4.07 46.04
CA LEU A 78 9.46 3.55 44.68
C LEU A 78 10.05 4.58 43.72
N THR A 79 11.12 4.20 43.01
CA THR A 79 11.78 5.02 42.00
C THR A 79 11.70 4.39 40.62
N GLY A 80 11.70 5.23 39.59
CA GLY A 80 11.67 4.83 38.17
C GLY A 80 10.32 4.27 37.70
N LEU A 81 10.38 3.38 36.70
CA LEU A 81 9.24 2.88 35.91
C LEU A 81 8.07 2.33 36.76
N ARG A 82 8.35 1.76 37.92
CA ARG A 82 7.31 1.20 38.81
C ARG A 82 6.45 2.30 39.42
N LYS A 83 7.04 3.44 39.77
CA LYS A 83 6.31 4.62 40.24
C LYS A 83 5.47 5.17 39.10
N ASP A 84 6.05 5.32 37.92
CA ASP A 84 5.38 5.87 36.74
C ASP A 84 4.16 5.01 36.38
N TYR A 85 4.30 3.69 36.39
CA TYR A 85 3.20 2.75 36.17
C TYR A 85 2.07 2.94 37.19
N LEU A 86 2.38 3.02 38.50
CA LEU A 86 1.36 3.24 39.53
C LEU A 86 0.70 4.62 39.42
N THR A 87 1.45 5.66 39.05
CA THR A 87 0.88 7.00 38.81
C THR A 87 -0.03 7.04 37.59
N ALA A 88 0.36 6.37 36.50
CA ALA A 88 -0.47 6.23 35.31
C ALA A 88 -1.75 5.43 35.62
N LEU A 89 -1.63 4.39 36.44
CA LEU A 89 -2.79 3.61 36.89
C LEU A 89 -3.71 4.47 37.77
N GLN A 90 -3.16 5.29 38.68
CA GLN A 90 -3.94 6.23 39.49
C GLN A 90 -4.69 7.25 38.61
N ALA A 91 -4.01 7.82 37.62
CA ALA A 91 -4.63 8.73 36.66
C ALA A 91 -5.74 8.05 35.85
N ASN A 92 -5.54 6.79 35.45
CA ASN A 92 -6.55 6.01 34.72
C ASN A 92 -7.79 5.74 35.59
N VAL A 93 -7.61 5.35 36.85
CA VAL A 93 -8.71 5.16 37.81
C VAL A 93 -9.46 6.49 38.03
N ALA A 94 -8.76 7.61 38.18
CA ALA A 94 -9.37 8.93 38.32
C ALA A 94 -10.18 9.33 37.08
N ALA A 95 -9.63 9.15 35.87
CA ALA A 95 -10.31 9.43 34.60
C ALA A 95 -11.57 8.59 34.41
N ARG A 96 -11.57 7.34 34.93
CA ARG A 96 -12.78 6.50 34.91
C ARG A 96 -13.83 6.96 35.88
N LYS A 97 -13.43 7.40 37.08
CA LYS A 97 -14.35 7.98 38.05
C LYS A 97 -15.01 9.24 37.47
N SER A 98 -14.24 10.11 36.83
CA SER A 98 -14.79 11.30 36.16
C SER A 98 -15.68 10.96 34.97
N LEU A 99 -15.35 9.93 34.17
CA LEU A 99 -16.22 9.47 33.08
C LEU A 99 -17.54 8.93 33.62
N LYS A 100 -17.50 8.08 34.66
CA LYS A 100 -18.71 7.56 35.31
C LYS A 100 -19.59 8.71 35.83
N GLN A 101 -18.99 9.67 36.53
CA GLN A 101 -19.68 10.88 36.98
C GLN A 101 -20.32 11.66 35.82
N ALA A 102 -19.56 11.94 34.75
CA ALA A 102 -20.09 12.63 33.58
C ALA A 102 -21.23 11.84 32.90
N SER A 103 -21.13 10.51 32.86
CA SER A 103 -22.20 9.66 32.32
C SER A 103 -23.45 9.66 33.19
N ASP A 104 -23.29 9.71 34.52
CA ASP A 104 -24.37 9.81 35.49
C ASP A 104 -25.03 11.19 35.43
N ASP A 105 -24.26 12.27 35.27
CA ASP A 105 -24.75 13.64 35.07
C ASP A 105 -25.56 13.77 33.78
N VAL A 106 -25.05 13.20 32.67
CA VAL A 106 -25.79 13.13 31.41
C VAL A 106 -27.07 12.30 31.56
N ALA A 107 -27.03 11.19 32.29
CA ALA A 107 -28.21 10.39 32.59
C ALA A 107 -29.22 11.16 33.48
N ALA A 108 -28.75 11.93 34.46
CA ALA A 108 -29.58 12.75 35.33
C ALA A 108 -30.24 13.91 34.55
N LEU A 109 -29.50 14.60 33.69
CA LEU A 109 -30.03 15.63 32.79
C LEU A 109 -31.07 15.04 31.83
N ARG A 110 -30.84 13.83 31.29
CA ARG A 110 -31.83 13.12 30.48
C ARG A 110 -33.09 12.73 31.26
N ARG A 111 -32.98 12.40 32.55
CA ARG A 111 -34.13 12.13 33.42
C ARG A 111 -34.89 13.39 33.81
N GLN A 112 -34.21 14.53 33.96
CA GLN A 112 -34.83 15.83 34.22
C GLN A 112 -35.48 16.42 32.96
N ALA A 113 -35.00 16.07 31.77
CA ALA A 113 -35.67 16.32 30.50
C ALA A 113 -36.90 15.39 30.33
N VAL A 114 -37.89 15.53 31.21
CA VAL A 114 -39.23 14.96 31.01
C VAL A 114 -39.87 15.68 29.81
N PRO A 115 -40.44 14.95 28.83
CA PRO A 115 -41.06 15.57 27.67
C PRO A 115 -42.32 16.33 28.11
N THR A 116 -42.34 17.64 27.87
CA THR A 116 -43.56 18.43 27.91
C THR A 116 -44.55 17.83 26.92
N LYS A 117 -45.66 17.31 27.46
CA LYS A 117 -46.80 16.77 26.74
C LYS A 117 -47.23 17.71 25.61
N HIS A 118 -47.08 17.27 24.36
CA HIS A 118 -47.89 17.74 23.26
C HIS A 118 -48.37 16.58 22.39
N SER A 119 -49.71 16.45 22.40
CA SER A 119 -50.60 15.91 21.37
C SER A 119 -50.40 14.46 20.91
N ASP A 120 -51.45 13.68 21.19
CA ASP A 120 -51.81 12.45 20.52
C ASP A 120 -51.67 12.53 18.99
N LYS A 121 -50.93 11.58 18.42
CA LYS A 121 -51.14 10.96 17.10
C LYS A 121 -50.17 9.77 16.96
N PRO A 122 -50.64 8.53 16.73
CA PRO A 122 -49.76 7.38 16.55
C PRO A 122 -49.38 7.25 15.07
N ALA A 123 -48.13 7.55 14.72
CA ALA A 123 -47.51 7.13 13.46
C ALA A 123 -45.97 7.21 13.57
N ASP A 124 -45.33 6.04 13.49
CA ASP A 124 -43.98 5.79 12.97
C ASP A 124 -42.83 6.75 13.35
N VAL A 125 -42.38 6.72 14.61
CA VAL A 125 -41.09 7.33 15.03
C VAL A 125 -40.08 6.28 15.53
N ALA A 126 -40.24 5.00 15.16
CA ALA A 126 -39.31 3.94 15.53
C ALA A 126 -38.03 3.86 14.65
N ARG A 127 -37.77 4.82 13.76
CA ARG A 127 -36.67 4.74 12.77
C ARG A 127 -35.45 5.66 12.91
N PRO A 128 -35.46 6.83 13.57
CA PRO A 128 -34.25 7.66 13.64
C PRO A 128 -33.20 7.10 14.62
N ALA A 129 -33.63 6.39 15.67
CA ALA A 129 -32.72 5.75 16.63
C ALA A 129 -32.02 4.50 16.04
N ALA A 130 -32.72 3.74 15.20
CA ALA A 130 -32.15 2.58 14.51
C ALA A 130 -31.09 3.02 13.48
N GLY A 131 -31.39 4.02 12.64
CA GLY A 131 -30.42 4.52 11.65
C GLY A 131 -29.16 5.16 12.27
N LEU A 132 -29.29 5.83 13.42
CA LEU A 132 -28.13 6.34 14.16
C LEU A 132 -27.33 5.23 14.82
N GLN A 133 -27.98 4.19 15.35
CA GLN A 133 -27.29 3.01 15.87
C GLN A 133 -26.53 2.26 14.76
N ASP A 134 -27.14 2.10 13.58
CA ASP A 134 -26.51 1.49 12.42
C ASP A 134 -25.30 2.31 11.93
N TYR A 135 -25.41 3.64 11.93
CA TYR A 135 -24.29 4.53 11.62
C TYR A 135 -23.14 4.44 12.64
N LEU A 136 -23.46 4.36 13.93
CA LEU A 136 -22.46 4.17 14.98
C LEU A 136 -21.80 2.79 14.90
N GLN A 137 -22.55 1.74 14.55
CA GLN A 137 -22.00 0.41 14.30
C GLN A 137 -21.03 0.44 13.11
N LEU A 138 -21.42 1.08 12.01
CA LEU A 138 -20.58 1.25 10.83
C LEU A 138 -19.30 2.06 11.13
N LEU A 139 -19.38 3.09 11.97
CA LEU A 139 -18.20 3.82 12.44
C LEU A 139 -17.25 2.93 13.25
N ARG A 140 -17.79 2.10 14.16
CA ARG A 140 -17.00 1.15 14.95
C ARG A 140 -16.35 0.09 14.06
N GLU A 141 -17.06 -0.39 13.04
CA GLU A 141 -16.53 -1.34 12.07
C GLU A 141 -15.40 -0.73 11.24
N ARG A 142 -15.55 0.50 10.75
CA ARG A 142 -14.47 1.24 10.06
C ARG A 142 -13.24 1.43 10.94
N GLN A 143 -13.43 1.78 12.22
CA GLN A 143 -12.33 1.88 13.18
C GLN A 143 -11.64 0.52 13.41
N ARG A 144 -12.41 -0.57 13.48
CA ARG A 144 -11.84 -1.93 13.57
C ARG A 144 -11.06 -2.30 12.32
N GLN A 145 -11.59 -1.98 11.14
CA GLN A 145 -10.92 -2.22 9.87
C GLN A 145 -9.63 -1.42 9.75
N ALA A 146 -9.60 -0.15 10.18
CA ALA A 146 -8.39 0.66 10.22
C ALA A 146 -7.32 0.01 11.12
N LYS A 147 -7.70 -0.40 12.34
CA LYS A 147 -6.79 -1.12 13.25
C LYS A 147 -6.26 -2.42 12.64
N LEU A 148 -7.12 -3.22 12.00
CA LEU A 148 -6.70 -4.44 11.32
C LEU A 148 -5.76 -4.16 10.14
N SER A 149 -6.01 -3.09 9.38
CA SER A 149 -5.12 -2.66 8.30
C SER A 149 -3.75 -2.24 8.83
N ASP A 150 -3.69 -1.59 9.99
CA ASP A 150 -2.42 -1.22 10.62
C ASP A 150 -1.69 -2.45 11.14
N PHE A 151 -2.39 -3.40 11.78
CA PHE A 151 -1.79 -4.70 12.14
C PHE A 151 -1.28 -5.44 10.90
N GLN A 152 -2.02 -5.42 9.79
CA GLN A 152 -1.57 -6.04 8.54
C GLN A 152 -0.33 -5.36 7.96
N LYS A 153 -0.22 -4.03 8.02
CA LYS A 153 0.99 -3.29 7.65
C LYS A 153 2.17 -3.70 8.53
N TYR A 154 1.99 -3.71 9.85
CA TYR A 154 3.06 -4.11 10.77
C TYR A 154 3.45 -5.58 10.60
N LEU A 155 2.51 -6.48 10.33
CA LEU A 155 2.81 -7.88 10.01
C LEU A 155 3.55 -8.01 8.67
N TYR A 156 3.21 -7.20 7.69
CA TYR A 156 3.94 -7.14 6.42
C TYR A 156 5.36 -6.62 6.64
N GLU A 157 5.53 -5.54 7.39
CA GLU A 157 6.85 -5.02 7.80
C GLU A 157 7.66 -6.05 8.60
N LEU A 158 7.02 -6.80 9.51
CA LEU A 158 7.71 -7.85 10.25
C LEU A 158 8.15 -8.98 9.32
N LYS A 159 7.28 -9.38 8.39
CA LYS A 159 7.57 -10.43 7.41
C LYS A 159 8.69 -10.02 6.44
N THR A 160 8.74 -8.75 6.01
CA THR A 160 9.83 -8.24 5.17
C THR A 160 11.12 -8.09 5.95
N LYS A 161 11.07 -7.67 7.22
CA LYS A 161 12.23 -7.62 8.12
C LYS A 161 12.77 -9.01 8.47
N ASP A 162 11.92 -9.98 8.76
CA ASP A 162 12.32 -11.36 9.07
C ASP A 162 12.84 -12.12 7.84
N ALA A 163 12.37 -11.79 6.63
CA ALA A 163 12.91 -12.33 5.38
C ALA A 163 14.28 -11.70 5.00
N GLY A 164 14.55 -10.48 5.43
CA GLY A 164 15.83 -9.79 5.24
C GLY A 164 16.87 -10.05 6.36
N SER A 165 16.43 -10.49 7.54
CA SER A 165 17.28 -10.69 8.74
C SER A 165 17.73 -12.15 8.95
N LEU A 166 17.78 -12.95 7.88
CA LEU A 166 18.37 -14.31 7.87
C LEU A 166 19.74 -14.38 7.18
N GLY A 167 20.31 -13.22 6.83
CA GLY A 167 21.73 -13.06 6.51
C GLY A 167 22.34 -12.04 7.47
N GLU A 168 23.39 -12.47 8.19
CA GLU A 168 24.37 -11.68 8.95
C GLU A 168 23.93 -10.40 9.69
N PRO A 169 24.06 -10.32 11.03
CA PRO A 169 23.96 -9.04 11.72
C PRO A 169 25.21 -8.20 11.43
N ASP A 170 25.08 -7.23 10.54
CA ASP A 170 26.08 -6.18 10.35
C ASP A 170 26.06 -5.25 11.57
N ILE A 171 27.01 -5.50 12.48
CA ILE A 171 27.26 -4.69 13.68
C ILE A 171 28.01 -3.44 13.21
N ALA A 172 27.30 -2.47 12.63
CA ALA A 172 27.90 -1.20 12.22
C ALA A 172 27.00 0.05 12.31
N GLU A 173 25.74 -0.05 12.77
CA GLU A 173 24.85 1.12 12.85
C GLU A 173 24.23 1.35 14.24
N THR A 174 25.01 1.12 15.29
CA THR A 174 24.69 1.62 16.65
C THR A 174 25.39 2.95 16.89
N ALA A 175 24.98 3.99 16.15
CA ALA A 175 25.43 5.36 16.38
C ALA A 175 24.39 6.43 16.04
N HIS A 176 23.09 6.16 16.20
CA HIS A 176 22.07 7.23 16.24
C HIS A 176 20.92 6.93 17.21
N PRO A 177 21.07 7.21 18.52
CA PRO A 177 19.94 7.52 19.36
C PRO A 177 19.83 9.05 19.54
N LEU A 178 18.61 9.57 19.52
CA LEU A 178 18.21 10.93 19.92
C LEU A 178 18.23 12.01 18.82
N MET A 179 17.38 11.92 17.79
CA MET A 179 16.94 13.15 17.08
C MET A 179 15.62 13.05 16.30
N SER A 180 14.72 12.13 16.63
CA SER A 180 13.42 11.98 15.93
C SER A 180 12.19 12.24 16.81
N SER A 181 12.39 12.79 18.01
CA SER A 181 11.30 13.22 18.89
C SER A 181 11.37 14.73 19.05
N ILE A 182 10.92 15.47 18.03
CA ILE A 182 10.37 16.84 18.02
C ILE A 182 9.92 17.06 16.57
N SER A 183 8.70 16.64 16.21
CA SER A 183 7.93 17.08 15.02
C SER A 183 6.52 16.52 15.08
N HIS A 184 5.88 16.56 16.26
CA HIS A 184 4.44 16.31 16.42
C HIS A 184 3.96 17.05 17.67
N ALA A 185 4.05 18.38 17.62
CA ALA A 185 3.41 19.30 18.55
C ALA A 185 3.46 20.67 17.88
N ASP A 186 2.44 20.94 17.07
CA ASP A 186 1.88 22.26 16.73
C ASP A 186 0.92 22.08 15.53
N GLU A 187 -0.11 21.27 15.72
CA GLU A 187 -1.40 21.46 15.04
C GLU A 187 -2.43 21.75 16.14
N ASP A 188 -2.23 22.88 16.81
CA ASP A 188 -3.31 23.57 17.52
C ASP A 188 -4.00 24.51 16.54
N ASP A 189 -5.33 24.43 16.56
CA ASP A 189 -6.21 25.58 16.47
C ASP A 189 -5.95 26.60 15.34
N THR A 190 -6.51 26.30 14.17
CA THR A 190 -7.38 27.29 13.54
C THR A 190 -8.76 26.71 13.39
N SER A 191 -9.51 26.90 14.47
CA SER A 191 -10.96 26.84 14.51
C SER A 191 -11.57 27.33 13.21
N ALA A 192 -12.42 26.48 12.64
CA ALA A 192 -13.64 26.89 11.99
C ALA A 192 -14.39 27.87 12.89
N ARG A 193 -14.09 29.16 12.77
CA ARG A 193 -14.87 30.26 13.34
C ARG A 193 -15.49 31.01 12.18
N GLY A 194 -16.80 30.85 12.03
CA GLY A 194 -17.58 31.67 11.13
C GLY A 194 -17.50 33.14 11.54
N GLN A 195 -17.16 33.99 10.58
CA GLN A 195 -17.48 35.42 10.49
C GLN A 195 -17.74 35.63 8.99
N ALA A 196 -18.98 35.77 8.50
CA ALA A 196 -19.91 36.86 8.77
C ALA A 196 -19.18 38.21 8.79
N GLY A 197 -18.89 38.73 7.60
CA GLY A 197 -18.67 40.15 7.33
C GLY A 197 -17.44 40.80 7.98
N GLU A 198 -16.25 40.49 7.50
CA GLU A 198 -15.08 41.37 7.72
C GLU A 198 -14.55 41.95 6.40
N PRO A 199 -14.05 43.20 6.43
CA PRO A 199 -13.57 43.89 5.23
C PRO A 199 -12.36 43.16 4.65
N VAL A 200 -12.30 43.11 3.31
CA VAL A 200 -11.24 42.46 2.50
C VAL A 200 -9.81 42.83 2.94
N THR A 201 -9.63 43.96 3.63
CA THR A 201 -8.36 44.41 4.20
C THR A 201 -7.84 43.50 5.32
N ALA A 202 -8.70 43.03 6.24
CA ALA A 202 -8.28 42.16 7.34
C ALA A 202 -7.73 40.82 6.83
N ARG A 203 -8.34 40.26 5.77
CA ARG A 203 -7.89 39.03 5.12
C ARG A 203 -6.56 39.18 4.38
N VAL A 204 -6.25 40.38 3.88
CA VAL A 204 -4.94 40.67 3.26
C VAL A 204 -3.88 40.83 4.34
N ASP A 205 -4.21 41.49 5.44
CA ASP A 205 -3.30 41.66 6.57
C ASP A 205 -2.97 40.32 7.25
N ASP A 206 -3.95 39.40 7.35
CA ASP A 206 -3.73 38.03 7.82
C ASP A 206 -2.78 37.25 6.89
N LEU A 207 -2.95 37.40 5.57
CA LEU A 207 -2.07 36.76 4.57
C LEU A 207 -0.65 37.34 4.63
N VAL A 208 -0.52 38.65 4.88
CA VAL A 208 0.77 39.31 5.08
C VAL A 208 1.43 38.80 6.35
N TYR A 209 0.68 38.64 7.45
CA TYR A 209 1.20 38.07 8.69
C TYR A 209 1.64 36.61 8.54
N GLU A 210 0.89 35.80 7.79
CA GLU A 210 1.28 34.43 7.45
C GLU A 210 2.57 34.39 6.62
N LEU A 211 2.71 35.32 5.66
CA LEU A 211 3.89 35.44 4.83
C LEU A 211 5.09 35.92 5.65
N GLU A 212 4.92 36.90 6.52
CA GLU A 212 5.95 37.35 7.46
C GLU A 212 6.42 36.18 8.36
N ARG A 213 5.48 35.40 8.90
CA ARG A 213 5.80 34.21 9.70
C ARG A 213 6.51 33.13 8.87
N ALA A 214 6.14 32.94 7.61
CA ALA A 214 6.82 32.02 6.71
C ALA A 214 8.24 32.49 6.39
N VAL A 215 8.44 33.79 6.13
CA VAL A 215 9.75 34.39 5.84
C VAL A 215 10.67 34.31 7.05
N VAL A 216 10.16 34.56 8.27
CA VAL A 216 10.95 34.41 9.49
C VAL A 216 11.36 32.96 9.71
N ARG A 217 10.47 31.99 9.48
CA ARG A 217 10.80 30.56 9.56
C ARG A 217 11.84 30.14 8.53
N ALA A 218 11.68 30.56 7.27
CA ALA A 218 12.64 30.27 6.21
C ALA A 218 14.02 30.90 6.50
N ARG A 219 14.04 32.13 7.04
CA ARG A 219 15.29 32.79 7.44
C ARG A 219 15.98 32.07 8.59
N MET A 220 15.21 31.62 9.60
CA MET A 220 15.77 30.81 10.69
C MET A 220 16.34 29.49 10.17
N GLN A 221 15.65 28.82 9.26
CA GLN A 221 16.14 27.59 8.62
C GLN A 221 17.44 27.84 7.85
N LEU A 222 17.49 28.89 7.03
CA LEU A 222 18.70 29.29 6.30
C LEU A 222 19.85 29.58 7.26
N ASP A 223 19.61 30.32 8.35
CA ASP A 223 20.63 30.62 9.35
C ASP A 223 21.13 29.34 10.05
N THR A 224 20.26 28.35 10.28
CA THR A 224 20.68 27.05 10.82
C THR A 224 21.52 26.24 9.83
N GLU A 225 21.09 26.16 8.56
CA GLU A 225 21.83 25.46 7.51
C GLU A 225 23.18 26.11 7.25
N ARG A 226 23.24 27.44 7.26
CA ARG A 226 24.48 28.19 7.11
C ARG A 226 25.46 27.90 8.26
N ARG A 227 24.98 27.84 9.51
CA ARG A 227 25.82 27.46 10.66
C ARG A 227 26.34 26.03 10.53
N LEU A 228 25.48 25.10 10.12
CA LEU A 228 25.87 23.71 9.87
C LEU A 228 26.90 23.62 8.73
N PHE A 229 26.72 24.41 7.67
CA PHE A 229 27.67 24.48 6.56
C PHE A 229 29.02 25.04 7.01
N GLU A 230 29.04 26.14 7.79
CA GLU A 230 30.27 26.71 8.35
C GLU A 230 30.97 25.72 9.32
N GLU A 231 30.20 24.93 10.08
CA GLU A 231 30.73 23.87 10.93
C GLU A 231 31.34 22.71 10.11
N VAL A 232 30.66 22.25 9.07
CA VAL A 232 31.18 21.23 8.15
C VAL A 232 32.41 21.73 7.41
N GLN A 233 32.38 22.98 6.95
CA GLN A 233 33.48 23.62 6.25
C GLN A 233 34.70 23.79 7.16
N SER A 234 34.51 24.20 8.42
CA SER A 234 35.61 24.30 9.39
C SER A 234 36.16 22.92 9.78
N ARG A 235 35.32 21.90 9.97
CA ARG A 235 35.76 20.50 10.15
C ARG A 235 36.56 20.01 8.94
N HIS A 236 36.12 20.33 7.73
CA HIS A 236 36.84 20.00 6.50
C HIS A 236 38.15 20.77 6.37
N ALA A 237 38.18 22.06 6.71
CA ALA A 237 39.40 22.88 6.69
C ALA A 237 40.44 22.38 7.71
N LEU A 238 40.00 21.95 8.90
CA LEU A 238 40.87 21.33 9.90
C LEU A 238 41.41 19.97 9.44
N ARG A 239 40.56 19.15 8.79
CA ARG A 239 40.95 17.85 8.21
C ARG A 239 41.92 18.02 7.05
N SER A 240 41.68 19.00 6.18
CA SER A 240 42.52 19.35 5.03
C SER A 240 43.88 19.91 5.48
N ARG A 241 43.91 20.74 6.54
CA ARG A 241 45.16 21.27 7.11
C ARG A 241 46.00 20.18 7.81
N ALA A 242 45.37 19.15 8.36
CA ALA A 242 46.04 17.99 8.93
C ALA A 242 46.50 16.97 7.87
N SER A 243 45.97 17.01 6.64
CA SER A 243 46.26 16.08 5.54
C SER A 243 47.13 16.68 4.42
N VAL A 244 47.87 17.76 4.69
CA VAL A 244 48.87 18.30 3.75
C VAL A 244 50.13 17.41 3.70
N GLU A 245 50.29 16.47 4.63
CA GLU A 245 51.20 15.34 4.43
C GLU A 245 50.61 14.39 3.38
N GLU A 246 51.16 14.48 2.18
CA GLU A 246 51.02 13.62 1.01
C GLU A 246 50.06 12.44 1.19
N VAL A 247 48.77 12.68 0.88
CA VAL A 247 47.80 11.60 0.68
C VAL A 247 48.42 10.61 -0.30
N ALA A 248 48.65 9.38 0.17
CA ALA A 248 49.32 8.33 -0.58
C ALA A 248 48.77 8.26 -2.02
N PRO A 249 49.63 8.17 -3.05
CA PRO A 249 49.22 8.30 -4.44
C PRO A 249 48.15 7.27 -4.82
N GLU A 250 48.13 6.12 -4.16
CA GLU A 250 47.10 5.08 -4.32
C GLU A 250 45.71 5.53 -3.86
N VAL A 251 45.62 6.28 -2.75
CA VAL A 251 44.35 6.84 -2.27
C VAL A 251 43.87 7.93 -3.21
N LYS A 252 44.79 8.73 -3.77
CA LYS A 252 44.46 9.72 -4.80
C LYS A 252 43.96 9.07 -6.09
N ILE A 253 44.60 7.99 -6.54
CA ILE A 253 44.15 7.23 -7.72
C ILE A 253 42.78 6.60 -7.47
N ARG A 254 42.54 5.99 -6.30
CA ARG A 254 41.23 5.43 -5.95
C ARG A 254 40.15 6.50 -5.82
N ALA A 255 40.47 7.66 -5.26
CA ALA A 255 39.54 8.79 -5.21
C ALA A 255 39.21 9.30 -6.62
N LEU A 256 40.22 9.43 -7.50
CA LEU A 256 40.02 9.84 -8.89
C LEU A 256 39.23 8.80 -9.70
N GLN A 257 39.48 7.51 -9.46
CA GLN A 257 38.68 6.42 -10.03
C GLN A 257 37.24 6.51 -9.55
N ARG A 258 37.02 6.71 -8.24
CA ARG A 258 35.66 6.86 -7.70
C ARG A 258 34.96 8.10 -8.24
N THR A 259 35.64 9.24 -8.36
CA THR A 259 35.05 10.43 -9.01
C THR A 259 34.78 10.19 -10.49
N ARG A 260 35.62 9.42 -11.18
CA ARG A 260 35.37 9.03 -12.57
C ARG A 260 34.14 8.13 -12.64
N ASP A 261 34.04 7.14 -11.78
CA ASP A 261 32.93 6.19 -11.75
C ASP A 261 31.63 6.91 -11.37
N GLU A 262 31.66 7.85 -10.42
CA GLU A 262 30.53 8.71 -10.06
C GLU A 262 30.15 9.67 -11.20
N LEU A 263 31.10 10.22 -11.96
CA LEU A 263 30.81 11.03 -13.14
C LEU A 263 30.28 10.20 -14.30
N VAL A 264 30.81 9.00 -14.51
CA VAL A 264 30.31 8.05 -15.51
C VAL A 264 28.90 7.65 -15.13
N GLN A 265 28.65 7.29 -13.88
CA GLN A 265 27.33 7.00 -13.37
C GLN A 265 26.40 8.21 -13.52
N TRP A 266 26.85 9.43 -13.20
CA TRP A 266 26.04 10.63 -13.37
C TRP A 266 25.73 10.93 -14.85
N VAL A 267 26.68 10.68 -15.76
CA VAL A 267 26.46 10.81 -17.20
C VAL A 267 25.57 9.69 -17.71
N GLU A 268 25.73 8.46 -17.25
CA GLU A 268 24.85 7.34 -17.59
C GLU A 268 23.44 7.57 -17.07
N GLU A 269 23.28 8.02 -15.82
CA GLU A 269 22.01 8.45 -15.24
C GLU A 269 21.43 9.61 -16.03
N ARG A 270 22.23 10.61 -16.42
CA ARG A 270 21.73 11.71 -17.27
C ARG A 270 21.35 11.27 -18.67
N LEU A 271 22.10 10.38 -19.29
CA LEU A 271 21.78 9.83 -20.61
C LEU A 271 20.60 8.86 -20.55
N VAL A 272 20.38 8.18 -19.43
CA VAL A 272 19.19 7.35 -19.16
C VAL A 272 17.99 8.23 -18.84
N SER A 273 18.15 9.30 -18.07
CA SER A 273 17.12 10.31 -17.81
C SER A 273 16.78 11.17 -19.03
N GLU A 274 17.71 11.38 -19.96
CA GLU A 274 17.48 12.01 -21.27
C GLU A 274 17.00 10.99 -22.32
N GLY A 275 17.26 9.69 -22.10
CA GLY A 275 16.75 8.57 -22.88
C GLY A 275 15.35 8.09 -22.45
N ASP A 276 14.92 8.46 -21.24
CA ASP A 276 13.54 8.44 -20.79
C ASP A 276 12.88 9.76 -21.24
N PRO A 277 11.88 9.74 -22.15
CA PRO A 277 11.25 10.95 -22.67
C PRO A 277 10.31 11.65 -21.66
N ASP A 278 10.58 11.52 -20.35
CA ASP A 278 9.65 11.93 -19.28
C ASP A 278 10.29 12.83 -18.21
N GLU A 279 11.58 13.20 -18.32
CA GLU A 279 12.24 14.11 -17.35
C GLU A 279 12.87 15.37 -17.97
N GLY A 280 12.41 15.76 -19.16
CA GLY A 280 12.51 17.12 -19.66
C GLY A 280 11.12 17.71 -19.75
N LEU A 281 10.84 18.78 -19.00
CA LEU A 281 9.60 19.57 -19.09
C LEU A 281 9.57 20.35 -20.42
N ILE A 282 9.56 19.65 -21.55
CA ILE A 282 9.17 20.14 -22.86
C ILE A 282 8.37 18.99 -23.45
N PRO A 283 7.03 19.03 -23.41
CA PRO A 283 6.28 18.06 -24.19
C PRO A 283 6.71 18.27 -25.65
N ASP A 284 7.25 17.21 -26.26
CA ASP A 284 7.36 17.08 -27.72
C ASP A 284 5.94 17.07 -28.28
N LEU A 285 5.33 18.25 -28.26
CA LEU A 285 4.12 18.59 -28.94
C LEU A 285 4.43 18.38 -30.43
N THR A 286 3.59 17.60 -31.09
CA THR A 286 3.64 17.48 -32.54
C THR A 286 3.64 18.89 -33.17
N PRO A 287 4.24 19.11 -34.36
CA PRO A 287 4.29 20.44 -34.97
C PRO A 287 2.91 21.09 -35.09
N GLU A 288 1.85 20.28 -35.23
CA GLU A 288 0.45 20.71 -35.21
C GLU A 288 -0.01 21.24 -33.84
N GLU A 289 0.38 20.58 -32.74
CA GLU A 289 0.05 21.00 -31.37
C GLU A 289 0.83 22.26 -30.93
N LEU A 290 2.05 22.46 -31.42
CA LEU A 290 2.81 23.71 -31.22
C LEU A 290 2.13 24.88 -31.92
N GLU A 291 1.66 24.68 -33.16
CA GLU A 291 0.89 25.70 -33.87
C GLU A 291 -0.43 26.02 -33.17
N GLU A 292 -1.13 25.01 -32.65
CA GLU A 292 -2.36 25.23 -31.89
C GLU A 292 -2.14 25.98 -30.59
N THR A 293 -1.10 25.63 -29.83
CA THR A 293 -0.76 26.32 -28.58
C THR A 293 -0.34 27.76 -28.86
N GLN A 294 0.44 28.00 -29.92
CA GLN A 294 0.81 29.34 -30.35
C GLN A 294 -0.43 30.16 -30.76
N ARG A 295 -1.35 29.59 -31.54
CA ARG A 295 -2.63 30.26 -31.89
C ARG A 295 -3.47 30.58 -30.66
N ARG A 296 -3.52 29.68 -29.67
CA ARG A 296 -4.23 29.92 -28.40
C ARG A 296 -3.58 31.04 -27.59
N LEU A 297 -2.25 31.10 -27.55
CA LEU A 297 -1.50 32.17 -26.86
C LEU A 297 -1.68 33.52 -27.56
N GLU A 298 -1.65 33.54 -28.90
CA GLU A 298 -1.92 34.75 -29.69
C GLU A 298 -3.35 35.26 -29.48
N HIS A 299 -4.32 34.34 -29.40
CA HIS A 299 -5.71 34.68 -29.06
C HIS A 299 -5.85 35.23 -27.63
N GLN A 300 -5.18 34.62 -26.64
CA GLN A 300 -5.18 35.15 -25.27
C GLN A 300 -4.52 36.53 -25.21
N ARG A 301 -3.43 36.75 -25.95
CA ARG A 301 -2.76 38.04 -26.04
C ARG A 301 -3.67 39.10 -26.66
N SER A 302 -4.40 38.77 -27.74
CA SER A 302 -5.35 39.71 -28.34
C SER A 302 -6.47 40.06 -27.38
N GLN A 303 -7.05 39.07 -26.69
CA GLN A 303 -8.08 39.30 -25.66
C GLN A 303 -7.57 40.20 -24.52
N ILE A 304 -6.37 39.97 -24.01
CA ILE A 304 -5.77 40.81 -22.96
C ILE A 304 -5.56 42.24 -23.48
N SER A 305 -5.10 42.39 -24.73
CA SER A 305 -4.91 43.72 -25.31
C SER A 305 -6.24 44.48 -25.48
N GLU A 306 -7.30 43.80 -25.93
CA GLU A 306 -8.64 44.38 -26.04
C GLU A 306 -9.18 44.79 -24.67
N GLN A 307 -9.09 43.90 -23.67
CA GLN A 307 -9.49 44.21 -22.30
C GLN A 307 -8.70 45.38 -21.71
N TYR A 308 -7.41 45.47 -21.99
CA TYR A 308 -6.57 46.58 -21.55
C TYR A 308 -6.95 47.88 -22.23
N THR A 309 -7.25 47.87 -23.54
CA THR A 309 -7.75 49.07 -24.24
C THR A 309 -9.10 49.52 -23.72
N ALA A 310 -10.03 48.60 -23.45
CA ALA A 310 -11.32 48.89 -22.85
C ALA A 310 -11.16 49.48 -21.44
N TYR A 311 -10.23 48.95 -20.64
CA TYR A 311 -9.88 49.50 -19.33
C TYR A 311 -9.32 50.93 -19.44
N LEU A 312 -8.42 51.19 -20.40
CA LEU A 312 -7.88 52.53 -20.62
C LEU A 312 -8.98 53.52 -21.06
N GLN A 313 -9.89 53.11 -21.95
CA GLN A 313 -11.03 53.94 -22.36
C GLN A 313 -11.98 54.24 -21.20
N ALA A 314 -12.30 53.23 -20.38
CA ALA A 314 -13.12 53.42 -19.17
C ALA A 314 -12.45 54.35 -18.16
N ARG A 315 -11.13 54.26 -18.01
CA ARG A 315 -10.36 55.17 -17.15
C ARG A 315 -10.31 56.58 -17.70
N GLN A 316 -10.16 56.75 -19.01
CA GLN A 316 -10.22 58.06 -19.66
C GLN A 316 -11.60 58.68 -19.50
N SER A 317 -12.69 57.93 -19.73
CA SER A 317 -14.05 58.46 -19.56
C SER A 317 -14.36 58.82 -18.11
N LEU A 318 -13.86 58.06 -17.13
CA LEU A 318 -13.95 58.41 -15.71
C LEU A 318 -13.19 59.70 -15.42
N LEU A 319 -11.96 59.83 -15.91
CA LEU A 319 -11.16 61.05 -15.73
C LEU A 319 -11.81 62.26 -16.42
N GLU A 320 -12.41 62.08 -17.59
CA GLU A 320 -13.19 63.11 -18.27
C GLU A 320 -14.42 63.50 -17.46
N ALA A 321 -15.18 62.54 -16.95
CA ALA A 321 -16.35 62.80 -16.09
C ALA A 321 -15.95 63.50 -14.79
N ALA A 322 -14.86 63.08 -14.15
CA ALA A 322 -14.30 63.72 -12.97
C ALA A 322 -13.79 65.14 -13.29
N SER A 323 -13.11 65.33 -14.43
CA SER A 323 -12.66 66.66 -14.86
C SER A 323 -13.82 67.61 -15.14
N ARG A 324 -14.94 67.11 -15.73
CA ARG A 324 -16.18 67.88 -15.91
C ARG A 324 -16.86 68.19 -14.58
N ALA A 325 -16.85 67.27 -13.62
CA ALA A 325 -17.38 67.50 -12.28
C ALA A 325 -16.53 68.48 -11.45
N CYS A 326 -15.22 68.56 -11.72
CA CYS A 326 -14.29 69.48 -11.08
C CYS A 326 -14.11 70.82 -11.82
N GLN A 327 -14.76 71.02 -12.97
CA GLN A 327 -14.78 72.33 -13.62
C GLN A 327 -15.64 73.30 -12.77
N PRO A 328 -15.11 74.49 -12.42
CA PRO A 328 -15.88 75.47 -11.67
C PRO A 328 -17.08 75.91 -12.49
N VAL A 329 -18.28 75.68 -11.93
CA VAL A 329 -19.57 76.10 -12.50
C VAL A 329 -19.55 77.62 -12.69
N THR A 330 -19.23 78.09 -13.89
CA THR A 330 -19.59 79.44 -14.31
C THR A 330 -21.10 79.47 -14.45
N VAL A 331 -21.71 80.16 -13.50
CA VAL A 331 -23.15 80.36 -13.35
C VAL A 331 -23.75 80.94 -14.63
N ALA A 332 -24.51 80.14 -15.37
CA ALA A 332 -25.48 80.61 -16.34
C ALA A 332 -26.80 79.89 -16.09
N ARG A 333 -27.76 80.69 -15.63
CA ARG A 333 -29.10 80.40 -15.17
C ARG A 333 -30.04 80.17 -16.35
N GLU A 334 -30.72 79.03 -16.43
CA GLU A 334 -32.11 78.94 -16.89
C GLU A 334 -32.75 77.55 -16.62
N PRO A 335 -34.01 77.48 -16.12
CA PRO A 335 -34.73 76.22 -15.94
C PRO A 335 -35.82 76.01 -17.01
N PRO A 336 -36.09 74.77 -17.45
CA PRO A 336 -37.41 74.40 -17.97
C PRO A 336 -38.06 73.37 -17.03
N GLN A 337 -39.11 73.75 -16.30
CA GLN A 337 -40.53 73.60 -16.66
C GLN A 337 -41.07 72.16 -16.56
N CYS A 338 -41.99 71.98 -15.61
CA CYS A 338 -42.88 70.83 -15.44
C CYS A 338 -43.65 70.44 -16.71
N ALA A 339 -43.82 69.14 -16.93
CA ALA A 339 -44.95 68.58 -17.68
C ALA A 339 -45.53 67.36 -16.95
N ALA A 340 -46.86 67.26 -17.02
CA ALA A 340 -47.77 66.44 -16.21
C ALA A 340 -47.80 64.93 -16.59
N PRO A 341 -48.48 64.05 -15.81
CA PRO A 341 -48.34 62.60 -15.89
C PRO A 341 -49.26 62.00 -16.96
N ARG A 342 -48.73 61.05 -17.73
CA ARG A 342 -49.53 60.16 -18.58
C ARG A 342 -49.73 58.83 -17.87
N THR A 343 -51.00 58.52 -17.61
CA THR A 343 -51.48 57.22 -17.17
C THR A 343 -51.19 56.20 -18.27
N GLU A 344 -50.19 55.36 -18.04
CA GLU A 344 -49.92 54.18 -18.86
C GLU A 344 -50.07 52.94 -17.97
N MET A 345 -50.91 52.03 -18.46
CA MET A 345 -51.35 50.82 -17.79
C MET A 345 -50.14 49.92 -17.51
N VAL A 346 -49.73 49.89 -16.25
CA VAL A 346 -48.67 49.00 -15.75
C VAL A 346 -49.22 47.56 -15.72
N PRO A 347 -48.71 46.62 -16.53
CA PRO A 347 -49.01 45.20 -16.32
C PRO A 347 -48.46 44.80 -14.94
N PRO A 348 -49.07 43.83 -14.22
CA PRO A 348 -48.64 43.48 -12.88
C PRO A 348 -47.17 43.11 -12.92
N SER A 349 -46.32 43.96 -12.34
CA SER A 349 -44.92 43.64 -12.12
C SER A 349 -44.91 42.41 -11.23
N VAL A 350 -44.68 41.25 -11.83
CA VAL A 350 -44.24 40.06 -11.10
C VAL A 350 -43.04 40.56 -10.32
N GLN A 351 -43.20 40.71 -9.01
CA GLN A 351 -42.14 41.13 -8.13
C GLN A 351 -40.98 40.19 -8.42
N GLY A 352 -39.90 40.74 -9.00
CA GLY A 352 -38.69 39.98 -9.22
C GLY A 352 -38.27 39.38 -7.88
N PRO A 353 -37.78 38.14 -7.87
CA PRO A 353 -37.37 37.50 -6.63
C PRO A 353 -36.42 38.43 -5.88
N ASP A 354 -36.68 38.62 -4.59
CA ASP A 354 -35.92 39.52 -3.73
C ASP A 354 -34.42 39.25 -3.92
N PRO A 355 -33.63 40.22 -4.44
CA PRO A 355 -32.23 39.99 -4.78
C PRO A 355 -31.41 39.54 -3.57
N LEU A 356 -31.83 39.92 -2.35
CA LEU A 356 -31.22 39.46 -1.10
C LEU A 356 -31.51 37.98 -0.81
N GLY A 357 -32.72 37.50 -1.12
CA GLY A 357 -33.10 36.09 -1.00
C GLY A 357 -32.43 35.19 -2.04
N VAL A 358 -32.16 35.72 -3.24
CA VAL A 358 -31.38 35.01 -4.27
C VAL A 358 -29.91 34.90 -3.87
N LEU A 359 -29.35 35.97 -3.27
CA LEU A 359 -27.96 35.97 -2.79
C LEU A 359 -27.78 35.01 -1.60
N SER A 360 -28.69 34.97 -0.64
CA SER A 360 -28.62 34.03 0.49
C SER A 360 -28.75 32.57 0.04
N TRP A 361 -29.66 32.28 -0.89
CA TRP A 361 -29.76 30.94 -1.49
C TRP A 361 -28.49 30.57 -2.27
N ALA A 362 -27.89 31.52 -2.98
CA ALA A 362 -26.64 31.28 -3.70
C ALA A 362 -25.48 30.98 -2.74
N THR A 363 -25.38 31.70 -1.62
CA THR A 363 -24.34 31.44 -0.62
C THR A 363 -24.55 30.14 0.12
N ASP A 364 -25.80 29.80 0.46
CA ASP A 364 -26.10 28.66 1.32
C ASP A 364 -26.18 27.34 0.53
N ALA A 365 -26.64 27.37 -0.72
CA ALA A 365 -26.86 26.17 -1.52
C ALA A 365 -25.90 26.06 -2.72
N LEU A 366 -25.77 27.10 -3.56
CA LEU A 366 -24.97 27.02 -4.79
C LEU A 366 -23.47 26.95 -4.52
N ILE A 367 -22.94 27.78 -3.62
CA ILE A 367 -21.49 27.81 -3.34
C ILE A 367 -21.03 26.45 -2.77
N PRO A 368 -21.64 25.87 -1.72
CA PRO A 368 -21.23 24.57 -1.21
C PRO A 368 -21.40 23.44 -2.24
N LEU A 369 -22.44 23.50 -3.07
CA LEU A 369 -22.65 22.52 -4.13
C LEU A 369 -21.57 22.61 -5.21
N SER A 370 -21.17 23.82 -5.61
CA SER A 370 -20.06 24.02 -6.54
C SER A 370 -18.72 23.54 -5.97
N GLN A 371 -18.48 23.75 -4.67
CA GLN A 371 -17.29 23.26 -3.98
C GLN A 371 -17.27 21.73 -3.92
N ARG A 372 -18.41 21.09 -3.60
CA ARG A 372 -18.54 19.62 -3.64
C ARG A 372 -18.34 19.06 -5.04
N GLN A 373 -18.89 19.71 -6.07
CA GLN A 373 -18.69 19.30 -7.46
C GLN A 373 -17.21 19.40 -7.86
N ARG A 374 -16.51 20.48 -7.48
CA ARG A 374 -15.06 20.61 -7.70
C ARG A 374 -14.27 19.53 -6.96
N ALA A 375 -14.60 19.26 -5.69
CA ALA A 375 -13.96 18.20 -4.91
C ALA A 375 -14.16 16.82 -5.55
N LEU A 376 -15.39 16.50 -6.00
CA LEU A 376 -15.70 15.25 -6.71
C LEU A 376 -14.98 15.17 -8.07
N ALA A 377 -14.89 16.28 -8.81
CA ALA A 377 -14.14 16.33 -10.06
C ALA A 377 -12.64 16.06 -9.82
N LEU A 378 -12.06 16.65 -8.77
CA LEU A 378 -10.67 16.38 -8.37
C LEU A 378 -10.48 14.91 -7.99
N GLN A 379 -11.35 14.35 -7.15
CA GLN A 379 -11.30 12.93 -6.77
C GLN A 379 -11.42 12.02 -8.00
N ARG A 380 -12.32 12.33 -8.94
CA ARG A 380 -12.47 11.59 -10.19
C ARG A 380 -11.18 11.67 -11.01
N SER A 381 -10.58 12.86 -11.17
CA SER A 381 -9.32 13.02 -11.91
C SER A 381 -8.16 12.24 -11.26
N TYR A 382 -8.09 12.25 -9.93
CA TYR A 382 -7.08 11.51 -9.18
C TYR A 382 -7.24 9.99 -9.34
N VAL A 383 -8.46 9.47 -9.16
CA VAL A 383 -8.73 8.02 -9.31
C VAL A 383 -8.52 7.57 -10.75
N THR A 384 -8.97 8.34 -11.74
CA THR A 384 -8.74 8.01 -13.15
C THR A 384 -7.26 8.05 -13.51
N GLY A 385 -6.50 9.03 -13.01
CA GLY A 385 -5.05 9.08 -13.16
C GLY A 385 -4.35 7.89 -12.51
N LEU A 386 -4.76 7.49 -11.30
CA LEU A 386 -4.21 6.31 -10.62
C LEU A 386 -4.54 5.03 -11.39
N LEU A 387 -5.78 4.86 -11.86
CA LEU A 387 -6.18 3.71 -12.66
C LEU A 387 -5.44 3.65 -14.00
N ALA A 388 -5.18 4.80 -14.64
CA ALA A 388 -4.38 4.85 -15.86
C ALA A 388 -2.92 4.45 -15.60
N LYS A 389 -2.31 4.91 -14.51
CA LYS A 389 -0.96 4.51 -14.08
C LYS A 389 -0.89 3.01 -13.84
N GLU A 390 -1.80 2.46 -13.05
CA GLU A 390 -1.86 1.02 -12.78
C GLU A 390 -2.11 0.20 -14.06
N ARG A 391 -3.00 0.67 -14.95
CA ARG A 391 -3.24 0.04 -16.26
C ARG A 391 -1.97 0.03 -17.12
N SER A 392 -1.24 1.14 -17.20
CA SER A 392 0.01 1.21 -17.96
C SER A 392 1.12 0.34 -17.37
N SER A 393 1.22 0.30 -16.04
CA SER A 393 2.18 -0.53 -15.30
C SER A 393 1.91 -2.02 -15.52
N THR A 394 0.65 -2.43 -15.36
CA THR A 394 0.23 -3.83 -15.61
C THR A 394 0.44 -4.22 -17.07
N LEU A 395 0.11 -3.35 -18.04
CA LEU A 395 0.40 -3.60 -19.45
C LEU A 395 1.89 -3.77 -19.72
N ARG A 396 2.75 -2.94 -19.13
CA ARG A 396 4.21 -3.05 -19.29
C ARG A 396 4.74 -4.39 -18.76
N VAL A 397 4.30 -4.79 -17.56
CA VAL A 397 4.68 -6.09 -16.98
C VAL A 397 4.17 -7.24 -17.84
N LEU A 398 2.94 -7.13 -18.34
CA LEU A 398 2.31 -8.11 -19.20
C LEU A 398 3.03 -8.27 -20.55
N HIS A 399 3.41 -7.17 -21.21
CA HIS A 399 4.22 -7.20 -22.44
C HIS A 399 5.59 -7.83 -22.18
N ARG A 400 6.27 -7.46 -21.09
CA ARG A 400 7.54 -8.10 -20.71
C ARG A 400 7.39 -9.60 -20.48
N LEU A 401 6.36 -10.02 -19.74
CA LEU A 401 6.07 -11.44 -19.54
C LEU A 401 5.75 -12.13 -20.87
N SER A 402 5.11 -11.42 -21.81
CA SER A 402 4.82 -11.96 -23.13
C SER A 402 6.09 -12.20 -23.96
N ASP A 403 7.06 -11.29 -23.88
CA ASP A 403 8.37 -11.41 -24.54
C ASP A 403 9.23 -12.51 -23.92
N GLU A 404 9.14 -12.69 -22.60
CA GLU A 404 9.82 -13.78 -21.87
C GLU A 404 9.12 -15.15 -22.09
N SER A 405 7.86 -15.17 -22.54
CA SER A 405 7.10 -16.40 -22.73
C SER A 405 7.38 -17.05 -24.08
N HIS A 406 7.77 -18.33 -24.05
CA HIS A 406 7.85 -19.13 -25.28
C HIS A 406 6.50 -19.70 -25.70
N LEU A 407 5.51 -19.65 -24.81
CA LEU A 407 4.18 -20.23 -25.01
C LEU A 407 3.33 -19.46 -26.03
N LEU A 408 3.41 -18.13 -26.05
CA LEU A 408 2.62 -17.31 -26.97
C LEU A 408 3.07 -17.41 -28.44
N PRO A 409 4.39 -17.41 -28.76
CA PRO A 409 4.86 -17.67 -30.12
C PRO A 409 4.53 -19.08 -30.63
N GLU A 410 4.59 -20.09 -29.76
CA GLU A 410 4.28 -21.49 -30.10
C GLU A 410 2.78 -21.70 -30.37
N TYR A 411 1.91 -21.02 -29.60
CA TYR A 411 0.46 -21.14 -29.72
C TYR A 411 -0.21 -19.78 -29.95
N PRO A 412 -0.03 -19.16 -31.14
CA PRO A 412 -0.58 -17.84 -31.42
C PRO A 412 -2.10 -17.90 -31.58
N MET A 413 -2.81 -17.01 -30.90
CA MET A 413 -4.25 -16.88 -31.09
C MET A 413 -4.57 -16.40 -32.52
N PRO A 414 -5.43 -17.10 -33.28
CA PRO A 414 -5.73 -16.77 -34.67
C PRO A 414 -6.37 -15.38 -34.85
N ALA A 415 -7.05 -14.85 -33.83
CA ALA A 415 -7.62 -13.51 -33.84
C ALA A 415 -6.58 -12.38 -33.84
N ARG A 416 -5.35 -12.63 -33.38
CA ARG A 416 -4.26 -11.64 -33.30
C ARG A 416 -3.36 -11.65 -34.55
N GLN A 417 -3.53 -12.60 -35.46
CA GLN A 417 -2.70 -12.69 -36.67
C GLN A 417 -3.01 -11.54 -37.64
N PRO A 418 -1.99 -10.85 -38.19
CA PRO A 418 -2.21 -9.80 -39.19
C PRO A 418 -2.92 -10.33 -40.45
N ARG A 419 -2.78 -11.63 -40.75
CA ARG A 419 -3.45 -12.30 -41.87
C ARG A 419 -4.94 -12.58 -41.64
N SER A 420 -5.38 -12.74 -40.38
CA SER A 420 -6.81 -12.97 -40.08
C SER A 420 -7.64 -11.70 -40.12
N LYS A 421 -7.01 -10.52 -39.98
CA LYS A 421 -7.67 -9.21 -40.21
C LYS A 421 -8.18 -9.08 -41.65
N TYR A 422 -7.46 -9.66 -42.63
CA TYR A 422 -7.88 -9.69 -44.04
C TYR A 422 -8.89 -10.80 -44.36
N ALA A 423 -8.83 -11.95 -43.67
CA ALA A 423 -9.79 -13.04 -43.86
C ALA A 423 -11.15 -12.77 -43.19
N SER A 424 -11.17 -12.04 -42.07
CA SER A 424 -12.39 -11.70 -41.34
C SER A 424 -13.22 -10.62 -42.04
N GLY A 425 -12.59 -9.74 -42.83
CA GLY A 425 -13.28 -8.75 -43.67
C GLY A 425 -14.02 -9.36 -44.87
N ALA A 426 -13.70 -10.59 -45.27
CA ALA A 426 -14.32 -11.26 -46.42
C ALA A 426 -15.47 -12.22 -46.03
N ARG A 427 -15.70 -12.47 -44.73
CA ARG A 427 -16.71 -13.43 -44.23
C ARG A 427 -17.94 -12.82 -43.59
N THR A 428 -18.05 -11.49 -43.52
CA THR A 428 -19.26 -10.81 -43.03
C THR A 428 -20.19 -10.39 -44.18
N LEU A 429 -20.65 -11.36 -44.97
CA LEU A 429 -21.87 -11.23 -45.78
C LEU A 429 -22.88 -12.26 -45.26
N GLY A 430 -23.52 -11.94 -44.14
CA GLY A 430 -24.54 -12.80 -43.54
C GLY A 430 -24.63 -12.60 -42.04
N HIS A 431 -25.48 -11.66 -41.62
CA HIS A 431 -26.00 -11.52 -40.25
C HIS A 431 -24.95 -11.51 -39.12
N SER A 432 -24.42 -10.32 -38.83
CA SER A 432 -23.87 -10.01 -37.52
C SER A 432 -24.66 -8.83 -36.95
N PRO A 433 -25.27 -8.93 -35.76
CA PRO A 433 -25.90 -7.78 -35.14
C PRO A 433 -24.82 -6.75 -34.87
N GLN A 434 -25.10 -5.49 -35.19
CA GLN A 434 -24.18 -4.39 -35.04
C GLN A 434 -23.48 -4.44 -33.67
N PRO A 435 -22.15 -4.29 -33.60
CA PRO A 435 -21.51 -3.98 -32.34
C PRO A 435 -21.94 -2.57 -31.99
N VAL A 436 -22.81 -2.46 -30.97
CA VAL A 436 -22.97 -1.23 -30.21
C VAL A 436 -21.58 -0.78 -29.79
N ASP A 437 -21.27 0.50 -30.00
CA ASP A 437 -20.05 1.20 -29.61
C ASP A 437 -19.53 0.70 -28.25
N THR A 438 -18.66 -0.29 -28.29
CA THR A 438 -17.92 -0.74 -27.12
C THR A 438 -16.57 -0.07 -27.22
N ALA A 439 -16.21 0.67 -26.18
CA ALA A 439 -14.88 1.23 -25.96
C ALA A 439 -13.81 0.21 -26.42
N PRO A 440 -12.64 0.67 -26.91
CA PRO A 440 -11.60 -0.23 -27.38
C PRO A 440 -11.40 -1.34 -26.34
N PRO A 441 -11.46 -2.62 -26.76
CA PRO A 441 -11.38 -3.74 -25.83
C PRO A 441 -10.14 -3.56 -24.96
N ASP A 442 -10.31 -3.74 -23.66
CA ASP A 442 -9.23 -3.51 -22.70
C ASP A 442 -8.04 -4.40 -23.08
N GLU A 443 -6.92 -3.79 -23.47
CA GLU A 443 -5.76 -4.49 -24.04
C GLU A 443 -5.23 -5.58 -23.10
N ILE A 444 -5.36 -5.35 -21.79
CA ILE A 444 -5.07 -6.32 -20.73
C ILE A 444 -5.91 -7.59 -20.90
N LEU A 445 -7.21 -7.44 -21.17
CA LEU A 445 -8.13 -8.57 -21.37
C LEU A 445 -7.81 -9.33 -22.65
N GLU A 446 -7.42 -8.63 -23.72
CA GLU A 446 -7.00 -9.29 -24.97
C GLU A 446 -5.75 -10.14 -24.75
N MET A 447 -4.77 -9.58 -24.04
CA MET A 447 -3.54 -10.29 -23.75
C MET A 447 -3.79 -11.48 -22.82
N ALA A 448 -4.61 -11.31 -21.77
CA ALA A 448 -5.00 -12.40 -20.87
C ALA A 448 -5.74 -13.52 -21.62
N ARG A 449 -6.61 -13.18 -22.58
CA ARG A 449 -7.26 -14.18 -23.45
C ARG A 449 -6.24 -14.93 -24.31
N ALA A 450 -5.22 -14.25 -24.82
CA ALA A 450 -4.16 -14.89 -25.62
C ALA A 450 -3.40 -15.93 -24.79
N TRP A 451 -3.04 -15.60 -23.55
CA TRP A 451 -2.40 -16.53 -22.63
C TRP A 451 -3.30 -17.70 -22.26
N ALA A 452 -4.59 -17.45 -21.98
CA ALA A 452 -5.53 -18.52 -21.69
C ALA A 452 -5.63 -19.50 -22.86
N PHE A 453 -5.80 -18.99 -24.09
CA PHE A 453 -5.84 -19.82 -25.30
C PHE A 453 -4.54 -20.60 -25.51
N ALA A 454 -3.38 -19.94 -25.40
CA ALA A 454 -2.08 -20.59 -25.57
C ALA A 454 -1.86 -21.70 -24.54
N SER A 455 -2.30 -21.49 -23.29
CA SER A 455 -2.17 -22.49 -22.23
C SER A 455 -3.06 -23.72 -22.48
N GLU A 456 -4.28 -23.51 -22.99
CA GLU A 456 -5.20 -24.59 -23.36
C GLU A 456 -4.70 -25.37 -24.59
N ALA A 457 -4.14 -24.65 -25.57
CA ALA A 457 -3.55 -25.25 -26.76
C ALA A 457 -2.29 -26.07 -26.41
N ALA A 458 -1.42 -25.55 -25.53
CA ALA A 458 -0.27 -26.30 -25.03
C ALA A 458 -0.70 -27.56 -24.27
N MET A 459 -1.70 -27.46 -23.39
CA MET A 459 -2.22 -28.60 -22.64
C MET A 459 -2.80 -29.69 -23.55
N SER A 460 -3.57 -29.31 -24.57
CA SER A 460 -4.13 -30.27 -25.52
C SER A 460 -3.02 -30.92 -26.37
N HIS A 461 -2.05 -30.14 -26.83
CA HIS A 461 -0.90 -30.67 -27.57
C HIS A 461 -0.04 -31.64 -26.75
N GLU A 462 0.26 -31.31 -25.48
CA GLU A 462 0.99 -32.22 -24.59
C GLU A 462 0.21 -33.52 -24.34
N ARG A 463 -1.10 -33.41 -24.14
CA ARG A 463 -1.98 -34.58 -23.96
C ARG A 463 -1.95 -35.48 -25.18
N ASP A 464 -2.06 -34.91 -26.38
CA ASP A 464 -2.02 -35.65 -27.63
C ASP A 464 -0.65 -36.30 -27.86
N PHE A 465 0.44 -35.58 -27.56
CA PHE A 465 1.80 -36.11 -27.63
C PHE A 465 2.00 -37.30 -26.69
N VAL A 466 1.57 -37.20 -25.44
CA VAL A 466 1.63 -38.30 -24.47
C VAL A 466 0.78 -39.48 -24.94
N GLN A 467 -0.41 -39.23 -25.47
CA GLN A 467 -1.28 -40.28 -25.99
C GLN A 467 -0.63 -41.00 -27.18
N GLN A 468 -0.01 -40.28 -28.11
CA GLN A 468 0.73 -40.87 -29.24
C GLN A 468 1.92 -41.71 -28.75
N LYS A 469 2.72 -41.20 -27.79
CA LYS A 469 3.84 -41.96 -27.21
C LYS A 469 3.37 -43.21 -26.48
N LEU A 470 2.21 -43.16 -25.82
CA LEU A 470 1.61 -44.31 -25.15
C LEU A 470 1.11 -45.35 -26.16
N ILE A 471 0.53 -44.93 -27.29
CA ILE A 471 0.14 -45.84 -28.38
C ILE A 471 1.38 -46.52 -28.96
N LEU A 472 2.41 -45.76 -29.32
CA LEU A 472 3.67 -46.31 -29.85
C LEU A 472 4.33 -47.26 -28.84
N GLY A 473 4.38 -46.89 -27.56
CA GLY A 473 4.90 -47.76 -26.51
C GLY A 473 4.12 -49.06 -26.36
N ASN A 474 2.79 -49.01 -26.51
CA ASN A 474 1.93 -50.20 -26.49
C ASN A 474 2.11 -51.07 -27.74
N GLU A 475 2.31 -50.47 -28.91
CA GLU A 475 2.62 -51.20 -30.15
C GLU A 475 3.96 -51.92 -30.02
N VAL A 476 5.02 -51.22 -29.64
CA VAL A 476 6.34 -51.84 -29.40
C VAL A 476 6.28 -52.92 -28.32
N ALA A 477 5.51 -52.72 -27.25
CA ALA A 477 5.32 -53.74 -26.23
C ALA A 477 4.54 -54.96 -26.73
N ARG A 478 3.58 -54.79 -27.66
CA ARG A 478 2.89 -55.91 -28.31
C ARG A 478 3.83 -56.64 -29.26
N ASP A 479 4.60 -55.93 -30.08
CA ASP A 479 5.56 -56.50 -31.00
C ASP A 479 6.66 -57.27 -30.27
N ALA A 480 7.15 -56.74 -29.14
CA ALA A 480 8.08 -57.47 -28.29
C ALA A 480 7.46 -58.75 -27.71
N ARG A 481 6.17 -58.72 -27.33
CA ARG A 481 5.46 -59.91 -26.84
C ARG A 481 5.25 -60.96 -27.93
N THR A 482 4.94 -60.54 -29.17
CA THR A 482 4.78 -61.48 -30.29
C THR A 482 6.13 -62.11 -30.64
N LEU A 483 7.20 -61.31 -30.76
CA LEU A 483 8.55 -61.81 -31.01
C LEU A 483 9.04 -62.78 -29.92
N LEU A 484 8.76 -62.47 -28.64
CA LEU A 484 9.03 -63.42 -27.56
C LEU A 484 8.22 -64.70 -27.74
N GLY A 485 6.92 -64.61 -28.02
CA GLY A 485 6.07 -65.76 -28.32
C GLY A 485 6.64 -66.64 -29.44
N ASP A 486 7.09 -66.03 -30.53
CA ASP A 486 7.72 -66.72 -31.67
C ASP A 486 9.03 -67.41 -31.24
N ALA A 487 9.89 -66.72 -30.48
CA ALA A 487 11.12 -67.30 -29.95
C ALA A 487 10.83 -68.51 -29.04
N TYR A 488 9.89 -68.39 -28.09
CA TYR A 488 9.48 -69.48 -27.21
C TYR A 488 8.87 -70.66 -28.01
N SER A 489 8.11 -70.37 -29.08
CA SER A 489 7.61 -71.40 -30.00
C SER A 489 8.74 -72.15 -30.71
N THR A 490 9.78 -71.45 -31.20
CA THR A 490 10.95 -72.12 -31.81
C THR A 490 11.74 -72.98 -30.82
N LEU A 491 11.76 -72.59 -29.54
CA LEU A 491 12.35 -73.33 -28.44
C LEU A 491 11.44 -74.44 -27.88
N ASN A 492 10.22 -74.56 -28.42
CA ASN A 492 9.19 -75.52 -28.02
C ASN A 492 8.84 -75.43 -26.52
N GLN A 493 8.79 -74.21 -26.00
CA GLN A 493 8.45 -73.89 -24.61
C GLN A 493 7.16 -73.05 -24.54
N ASP A 494 6.27 -73.35 -23.59
CA ASP A 494 5.03 -72.60 -23.40
C ASP A 494 5.29 -71.24 -22.73
N MET A 495 5.20 -70.15 -23.50
CA MET A 495 5.32 -68.77 -23.04
C MET A 495 4.47 -68.42 -21.78
N PRO A 496 3.20 -68.83 -21.64
CA PRO A 496 2.42 -68.55 -20.44
C PRO A 496 2.86 -69.34 -19.19
N GLN A 497 3.60 -70.44 -19.34
CA GLN A 497 4.16 -71.19 -18.21
C GLN A 497 5.49 -70.55 -17.73
N ALA A 498 6.31 -70.02 -18.63
CA ALA A 498 7.58 -69.36 -18.32
C ALA A 498 7.40 -67.96 -17.67
N LEU A 499 6.34 -67.22 -18.06
CA LEU A 499 5.91 -66.02 -17.34
C LEU A 499 5.10 -66.32 -16.06
N GLY A 500 4.98 -67.61 -15.70
CA GLY A 500 4.43 -68.20 -14.48
C GLY A 500 3.57 -67.31 -13.59
N ASN A 501 2.25 -67.56 -13.59
CA ASN A 501 1.32 -67.52 -12.45
C ASN A 501 1.57 -66.51 -11.30
N GLY A 502 2.04 -65.29 -11.61
CA GLY A 502 2.05 -64.15 -10.71
C GLY A 502 0.68 -63.50 -10.65
N SER A 503 -0.35 -64.26 -10.29
CA SER A 503 -1.69 -63.72 -10.05
C SER A 503 -1.64 -62.63 -8.97
N THR A 504 -1.92 -61.39 -9.40
CA THR A 504 -2.72 -60.40 -8.67
C THR A 504 -2.29 -59.95 -7.26
N LYS A 505 -0.98 -59.91 -6.94
CA LYS A 505 -0.53 -59.27 -5.67
C LYS A 505 0.53 -58.16 -5.78
N SER A 506 1.10 -57.90 -6.97
CA SER A 506 2.22 -56.93 -7.09
C SER A 506 1.83 -55.52 -7.54
N THR A 507 0.56 -55.25 -7.82
CA THR A 507 0.11 -53.92 -8.30
C THR A 507 -0.05 -52.87 -7.21
N GLU A 508 -0.05 -53.23 -5.92
CA GLU A 508 -0.09 -52.25 -4.82
C GLU A 508 1.28 -51.69 -4.41
N ARG A 509 2.40 -52.31 -4.82
CA ARG A 509 3.75 -51.89 -4.36
C ARG A 509 4.50 -50.94 -5.30
N LEU A 510 3.98 -50.68 -6.50
CA LEU A 510 4.65 -49.88 -7.54
C LEU A 510 4.18 -48.41 -7.63
N LYS A 511 3.61 -47.85 -6.55
CA LYS A 511 3.25 -46.43 -6.48
C LYS A 511 4.24 -45.54 -5.71
N GLY A 512 5.38 -46.10 -5.26
CA GLY A 512 6.30 -45.42 -4.33
C GLY A 512 7.75 -45.19 -4.78
N GLN A 513 8.15 -45.50 -6.02
CA GLN A 513 9.58 -45.52 -6.40
C GLN A 513 10.03 -44.51 -7.46
N PHE A 514 9.17 -43.59 -7.91
CA PHE A 514 9.61 -42.47 -8.75
C PHE A 514 10.00 -41.25 -7.90
N SER A 515 10.97 -41.44 -7.00
CA SER A 515 11.77 -40.37 -6.42
C SER A 515 12.89 -40.98 -5.60
N ARG A 516 14.04 -41.25 -6.23
CA ARG A 516 15.38 -40.92 -5.73
C ARG A 516 16.47 -41.59 -6.58
N ARG A 517 17.41 -40.73 -6.98
CA ARG A 517 18.84 -40.98 -7.20
C ARG A 517 19.26 -41.70 -8.49
N ALA A 518 19.76 -40.85 -9.39
CA ALA A 518 21.01 -41.08 -10.07
C ALA A 518 22.13 -41.49 -9.10
N ALA A 519 23.05 -42.31 -9.62
CA ALA A 519 24.40 -42.65 -9.16
C ALA A 519 24.62 -44.11 -8.69
N THR A 520 25.69 -44.64 -9.26
CA THR A 520 26.53 -45.81 -8.92
C THR A 520 26.15 -47.19 -9.44
N GLN A 521 26.92 -47.58 -10.46
CA GLN A 521 27.37 -48.94 -10.74
C GLN A 521 27.95 -49.59 -9.47
N SER A 522 27.59 -50.83 -9.18
CA SER A 522 28.54 -51.80 -8.62
C SER A 522 28.02 -53.24 -8.76
N SER A 523 28.87 -54.04 -9.37
CA SER A 523 28.87 -55.50 -9.44
C SER A 523 28.54 -56.19 -8.11
N ARG A 524 27.71 -57.23 -8.13
CA ARG A 524 27.99 -58.48 -7.42
C ARG A 524 27.17 -59.66 -7.95
N MET A 525 27.90 -60.77 -8.06
CA MET A 525 27.56 -62.09 -8.57
C MET A 525 26.71 -62.93 -7.59
N LEU A 526 25.99 -63.90 -8.20
CA LEU A 526 25.55 -65.22 -7.72
C LEU A 526 24.42 -65.27 -6.67
N ASP A 527 23.25 -65.79 -7.08
CA ASP A 527 22.93 -67.22 -6.96
C ASP A 527 21.59 -67.52 -7.66
N THR A 528 21.56 -68.52 -8.54
CA THR A 528 20.33 -69.09 -9.11
C THR A 528 20.25 -70.58 -8.75
N PRO A 529 19.15 -71.06 -8.17
CA PRO A 529 18.93 -72.50 -8.05
C PRO A 529 18.53 -73.10 -9.40
N ASN A 530 19.12 -74.25 -9.68
CA ASN A 530 18.88 -75.11 -10.82
C ASN A 530 17.40 -75.52 -10.94
N ASP A 531 16.85 -75.44 -12.14
CA ASP A 531 15.81 -76.36 -12.60
C ASP A 531 16.21 -76.91 -13.99
N PRO A 532 16.39 -78.23 -14.13
CA PRO A 532 16.86 -78.84 -15.36
C PRO A 532 15.65 -79.32 -16.18
N ASN A 533 15.26 -78.59 -17.22
CA ASN A 533 14.46 -79.16 -18.30
C ASN A 533 14.66 -78.36 -19.58
N GLY A 534 15.75 -78.69 -20.27
CA GLY A 534 16.02 -78.22 -21.63
C GLY A 534 16.76 -79.29 -22.43
N PRO A 535 16.49 -79.43 -23.73
CA PRO A 535 17.08 -80.46 -24.60
C PRO A 535 18.60 -80.30 -24.82
N TRP A 536 19.22 -79.31 -24.18
CA TRP A 536 20.66 -78.99 -24.25
C TRP A 536 21.46 -79.42 -23.01
N SER A 537 20.82 -80.05 -22.01
CA SER A 537 21.49 -80.53 -20.79
C SER A 537 22.35 -81.79 -20.99
N SER A 538 22.30 -82.42 -22.17
CA SER A 538 23.06 -83.64 -22.49
C SER A 538 24.40 -83.39 -23.17
N LEU A 539 24.77 -82.14 -23.46
CA LEU A 539 25.99 -81.80 -24.19
C LEU A 539 27.11 -81.30 -23.26
N ASN A 540 27.43 -82.05 -22.20
CA ASN A 540 28.70 -81.88 -21.47
C ASN A 540 29.52 -83.15 -21.65
N GLY A 541 30.45 -83.11 -22.61
CA GLY A 541 31.35 -84.21 -22.94
C GLY A 541 32.36 -84.49 -21.82
N ARG A 542 32.45 -85.76 -21.42
CA ARG A 542 33.62 -86.32 -20.74
C ARG A 542 34.50 -87.01 -21.80
N VAL A 543 35.71 -86.48 -21.99
CA VAL A 543 36.84 -87.14 -22.67
C VAL A 543 37.92 -87.37 -21.61
N GLY A 544 38.49 -88.58 -21.55
CA GLY A 544 39.59 -89.03 -20.66
C GLY A 544 39.09 -89.54 -19.30
N ASP A 545 39.48 -90.69 -18.74
CA ASP A 545 40.62 -91.60 -18.96
C ASP A 545 40.20 -93.04 -18.62
N GLU A 546 40.56 -94.00 -19.49
CA GLU A 546 41.15 -95.34 -19.22
C GLU A 546 41.16 -96.20 -20.50
#